data_AF-X1FVJ2-F1
#
_entry.id   AF-X1FVJ2-F1
#
_cell.length_a   1.000
_cell.length_b   1.000
_cell.length_c   1.000
_cell.angle_alpha   90.00
_cell.angle_beta   90.00
_cell.angle_gamma   90.00
#
_symmetry.space_group_name_H-M   'P 1'
#
loop_
_entity.id
_entity.type
_entity.pdbx_description
1 polymer ?
#
loop_
_entity_poly.entity_id
_entity_poly.type
_entity_poly.pdbx_seq_one_letter_code
_entity_poly.pdbx_strand_id
1 'polypeptide(L)'
;SLNQYLDKIHFKIVITVCSKAEEMCPIIPGVEIKLHWPFEDPASFEGTEKEKLIKFREIRDKMQEHDNKLKVDIYVPLDACACVWDDFMNRMFEVLTPFMKNIDYNTKNLNSEEARKLKLYGNCVVVNGKIKFTSSYLLKDKLPNLLKEKDLM
;
A
#
# COMPACT_ATOMS: atom_id res chain seq x y z
N SER A 1 17.90 -14.81 -18.15
CA SER A 1 16.61 -14.35 -18.70
C SER A 1 15.47 -15.00 -17.93
N LEU A 2 14.23 -14.48 -18.04
CA LEU A 2 13.05 -15.00 -17.32
C LEU A 2 12.87 -16.52 -17.46
N ASN A 3 13.19 -17.07 -18.64
CA ASN A 3 13.13 -18.51 -18.94
C ASN A 3 13.98 -19.38 -18.02
N GLN A 4 14.97 -18.82 -17.31
CA GLN A 4 15.78 -19.58 -16.35
C GLN A 4 14.98 -19.95 -15.08
N TYR A 5 13.83 -19.31 -14.84
CA TYR A 5 13.07 -19.40 -13.59
C TYR A 5 11.66 -19.98 -13.75
N LEU A 6 11.07 -19.93 -14.96
CA LEU A 6 9.67 -20.32 -15.20
C LEU A 6 9.32 -21.74 -14.72
N ASP A 7 10.25 -22.69 -14.84
CA ASP A 7 10.03 -24.10 -14.43
C ASP A 7 10.65 -24.46 -13.08
N LYS A 8 11.30 -23.49 -12.41
CA LYS A 8 12.06 -23.73 -11.18
C LYS A 8 11.45 -23.03 -9.97
N ILE A 9 10.68 -21.97 -10.19
CA ILE A 9 10.16 -21.12 -9.13
C ILE A 9 8.68 -20.84 -9.40
N HIS A 10 7.87 -20.98 -8.36
CA HIS A 10 6.47 -20.58 -8.39
C HIS A 10 6.35 -19.07 -8.13
N PHE A 11 5.85 -18.32 -9.11
CA PHE A 11 5.60 -16.89 -8.96
C PHE A 11 4.19 -16.67 -8.40
N LYS A 12 4.08 -16.21 -7.15
CA LYS A 12 2.78 -15.88 -6.57
C LYS A 12 2.18 -14.60 -7.16
N ILE A 13 3.03 -13.59 -7.34
CA ILE A 13 2.66 -12.25 -7.78
C ILE A 13 3.57 -11.83 -8.93
N VAL A 14 2.98 -11.29 -10.00
CA VAL A 14 3.68 -10.67 -11.11
C VAL A 14 3.19 -9.23 -11.25
N ILE A 15 4.13 -8.29 -11.25
CA ILE A 15 3.85 -6.86 -11.42
C ILE A 15 4.55 -6.38 -12.68
N THR A 16 3.80 -5.87 -13.64
CA THR A 16 4.30 -5.22 -14.85
C THR A 16 4.28 -3.71 -14.64
N VAL A 17 5.35 -3.01 -15.02
CA VAL A 17 5.57 -1.60 -14.67
C VAL A 17 5.50 -0.63 -15.84
N CYS A 18 5.36 -1.13 -17.07
CA CYS A 18 5.12 -0.30 -18.25
C CYS A 18 4.39 -1.14 -19.31
N SER A 19 3.74 -0.49 -20.27
CA SER A 19 2.96 -1.20 -21.31
C SER A 19 3.82 -2.13 -22.16
N LYS A 20 5.06 -1.71 -22.47
CA LYS A 20 6.01 -2.57 -23.20
C LYS A 20 6.36 -3.83 -22.41
N ALA A 21 6.53 -3.72 -21.10
CA ALA A 21 6.78 -4.87 -20.24
C ALA A 21 5.54 -5.77 -20.12
N GLU A 22 4.32 -5.21 -20.12
CA GLU A 22 3.06 -5.97 -20.17
C GLU A 22 2.96 -6.79 -21.46
N GLU A 23 3.21 -6.17 -22.61
CA GLU A 23 3.11 -6.79 -23.94
C GLU A 23 4.15 -7.89 -24.16
N MET A 24 5.37 -7.67 -23.67
CA MET A 24 6.46 -8.64 -23.81
C MET A 24 6.42 -9.75 -22.74
N CYS A 25 5.58 -9.63 -21.71
CA CYS A 25 5.54 -10.59 -20.61
C CYS A 25 4.96 -11.92 -21.10
N PRO A 26 5.71 -13.03 -21.07
CA PRO A 26 5.16 -14.33 -21.41
C PRO A 26 4.11 -14.75 -20.38
N ILE A 27 3.23 -15.67 -20.77
CA ILE A 27 2.26 -16.26 -19.83
C ILE A 27 3.05 -17.08 -18.80
N ILE A 28 2.98 -16.67 -17.53
CA ILE A 28 3.61 -17.39 -16.42
C ILE A 28 2.54 -18.29 -15.77
N PRO A 29 2.65 -19.62 -15.89
CA PRO A 29 1.69 -20.54 -15.29
C PRO A 29 1.79 -20.51 -13.75
N GLY A 30 0.66 -20.59 -13.06
CA GLY A 30 0.59 -20.64 -11.59
C GLY A 30 0.58 -19.28 -10.87
N VAL A 31 0.57 -18.16 -11.60
CA VAL A 31 0.47 -16.84 -10.98
C VAL A 31 -0.92 -16.63 -10.38
N GLU A 32 -0.97 -16.34 -9.08
CA GLU A 32 -2.22 -16.04 -8.38
C GLU A 32 -2.66 -14.59 -8.64
N ILE A 33 -1.71 -13.65 -8.72
CA ILE A 33 -2.01 -12.22 -8.83
C ILE A 33 -1.12 -11.59 -9.91
N LYS A 34 -1.76 -11.00 -10.93
CA LYS A 34 -1.11 -10.16 -11.94
C LYS A 34 -1.55 -8.70 -11.75
N LEU A 35 -0.61 -7.80 -11.52
CA LEU A 35 -0.85 -6.36 -11.39
C LEU A 35 -0.14 -5.60 -12.51
N HIS A 36 -0.77 -4.54 -12.99
CA HIS A 36 -0.17 -3.60 -13.94
C HIS A 36 -0.08 -2.20 -13.34
N TRP A 37 1.13 -1.67 -13.26
CA TRP A 37 1.43 -0.30 -12.85
C TRP A 37 1.92 0.47 -14.08
N PRO A 38 1.10 1.31 -14.71
CA PRO A 38 1.42 1.92 -16.00
C PRO A 38 2.37 3.12 -15.83
N PHE A 39 3.65 2.87 -15.58
CA PHE A 39 4.66 3.92 -15.67
C PHE A 39 5.11 4.12 -17.13
N GLU A 40 5.54 5.35 -17.43
CA GLU A 40 6.22 5.65 -18.69
C GLU A 40 7.48 4.79 -18.81
N ASP A 41 7.75 4.25 -20.01
CA ASP A 41 9.00 3.52 -20.25
C ASP A 41 10.14 4.54 -20.37
N PRO A 42 11.09 4.59 -19.42
CA PRO A 42 12.21 5.53 -19.52
C PRO A 42 13.10 5.23 -20.73
N ALA A 43 13.08 4.00 -21.26
CA ALA A 43 13.85 3.61 -22.43
C ALA A 43 13.26 4.11 -23.75
N SER A 44 11.99 4.52 -23.78
CA SER A 44 11.39 5.14 -24.97
C SER A 44 11.66 6.64 -25.09
N PHE A 45 12.34 7.25 -24.10
CA PHE A 45 12.68 8.67 -24.14
C PHE A 45 13.84 8.94 -25.11
N GLU A 46 13.60 9.82 -26.09
CA GLU A 46 14.61 10.28 -27.03
C GLU A 46 15.29 11.55 -26.50
N GLY A 47 16.62 11.59 -26.52
CA GLY A 47 17.40 12.71 -26.01
C GLY A 47 18.86 12.34 -25.78
N THR A 48 19.61 13.27 -25.21
CA THR A 48 21.00 13.03 -24.79
C THR A 48 21.05 12.03 -23.63
N GLU A 49 22.21 11.39 -23.42
CA GLU A 49 22.41 10.47 -22.30
C GLU A 49 22.13 11.12 -20.93
N LYS A 50 22.39 12.43 -20.80
CA LYS A 50 22.06 13.19 -19.59
C LYS A 50 20.55 13.32 -19.38
N GLU A 51 19.80 13.66 -20.42
CA GLU A 51 18.34 13.81 -20.33
C GLU A 51 17.66 12.45 -20.10
N LYS A 52 18.14 11.38 -20.74
CA LYS A 52 17.70 10.01 -20.43
C LYS A 52 17.93 9.69 -18.95
N LEU A 53 19.13 9.91 -18.42
CA LEU A 53 19.44 9.67 -17.01
C LEU A 53 18.52 10.43 -16.06
N ILE A 54 18.16 11.68 -16.38
CA ILE A 54 17.19 12.47 -15.61
C ILE A 54 15.81 11.79 -15.67
N LYS A 55 15.34 11.43 -16.87
CA LYS A 55 14.04 10.77 -17.06
C LYS A 55 13.93 9.43 -16.32
N PHE A 56 15.00 8.63 -16.34
CA PHE A 56 15.10 7.39 -15.56
C PHE A 56 14.96 7.64 -14.05
N ARG A 57 15.59 8.70 -13.54
CA ARG A 57 15.49 9.06 -12.11
C ARG A 57 14.08 9.54 -11.77
N GLU A 58 13.48 10.39 -12.60
CA GLU A 58 12.10 10.84 -12.42
C GLU A 58 11.11 9.67 -12.34
N ILE A 59 11.21 8.70 -13.25
CA ILE A 59 10.32 7.53 -13.26
C ILE A 59 10.56 6.65 -12.03
N ARG A 60 11.83 6.42 -11.66
CA ARG A 60 12.15 5.69 -10.41
C ARG A 60 11.56 6.40 -9.19
N ASP A 61 11.66 7.72 -9.12
CA ASP A 61 11.16 8.50 -7.98
C ASP A 61 9.62 8.44 -7.95
N LYS A 62 8.94 8.54 -9.10
CA LYS A 62 7.49 8.26 -9.23
C LYS A 62 7.10 6.84 -8.80
N MET A 63 7.94 5.84 -9.08
CA MET A 63 7.70 4.47 -8.61
C MET A 63 7.83 4.36 -7.09
N GLN A 64 8.78 5.07 -6.48
CA GLN A 64 8.92 5.15 -5.03
C GLN A 64 7.72 5.85 -4.39
N GLU A 65 7.22 6.93 -5.01
CA GLU A 65 6.02 7.65 -4.56
C GLU A 65 4.77 6.79 -4.68
N HIS A 66 4.62 6.01 -5.76
CA HIS A 66 3.49 5.09 -5.94
C HIS A 66 3.38 4.06 -4.80
N ASP A 67 4.51 3.65 -4.22
CA ASP A 67 4.57 2.74 -3.07
C ASP A 67 4.59 3.47 -1.71
N ASN A 68 4.74 4.80 -1.70
CA ASN A 68 4.72 5.59 -0.48
C ASN A 68 3.27 5.79 -0.01
N LYS A 69 2.64 4.75 0.53
CA LYS A 69 1.35 4.89 1.20
C LYS A 69 1.54 5.09 2.70
N LEU A 70 0.62 5.82 3.31
CA LEU A 70 0.55 5.93 4.75
C LEU A 70 -0.04 4.64 5.31
N LYS A 71 0.70 3.93 6.17
CA LYS A 71 0.22 2.67 6.75
C LYS A 71 -0.78 2.93 7.85
N VAL A 72 -1.96 2.31 7.76
CA VAL A 72 -3.08 2.47 8.68
C VAL A 72 -3.55 1.10 9.15
N ASP A 73 -3.15 0.69 10.34
CA ASP A 73 -3.58 -0.58 10.93
C ASP A 73 -4.79 -0.37 11.84
N ILE A 74 -5.91 -1.00 11.53
CA ILE A 74 -7.13 -0.96 12.32
C ILE A 74 -7.18 -2.21 13.21
N TYR A 75 -7.09 -2.03 14.52
CA TYR A 75 -7.15 -3.11 15.50
C TYR A 75 -8.55 -3.24 16.09
N VAL A 76 -9.16 -4.41 15.89
CA VAL A 76 -10.47 -4.79 16.43
C VAL A 76 -10.41 -6.25 16.90
N PRO A 77 -11.28 -6.69 17.83
CA PRO A 77 -11.32 -8.09 18.27
C PRO A 77 -11.92 -8.96 17.17
N LEU A 78 -11.10 -9.38 16.20
CA LEU A 78 -11.50 -10.20 15.05
C LEU A 78 -11.96 -11.62 15.43
N ASP A 79 -11.69 -12.03 16.67
CA ASP A 79 -12.18 -13.25 17.30
C ASP A 79 -13.53 -13.08 18.01
N ALA A 80 -14.06 -11.85 18.10
CA ALA A 80 -15.40 -11.56 18.58
C ALA A 80 -16.39 -11.35 17.42
N CYS A 81 -17.68 -11.39 17.72
CA CYS A 81 -18.73 -11.12 16.74
C CYS A 81 -18.58 -9.72 16.14
N ALA A 82 -18.83 -9.57 14.83
CA ALA A 82 -18.73 -8.29 14.13
C ALA A 82 -19.57 -7.19 14.77
N CYS A 83 -20.71 -7.50 15.39
CA CYS A 83 -21.55 -6.52 16.09
C CYS A 83 -20.82 -5.77 17.22
N VAL A 84 -19.70 -6.29 17.72
CA VAL A 84 -18.87 -5.66 18.76
C VAL A 84 -18.03 -4.52 18.20
N TRP A 85 -17.69 -4.54 16.91
CA TRP A 85 -16.71 -3.63 16.32
C TRP A 85 -17.15 -2.99 15.00
N ASP A 86 -18.28 -3.40 14.43
CA ASP A 86 -18.79 -2.88 13.15
C ASP A 86 -19.05 -1.38 13.19
N ASP A 87 -19.70 -0.88 14.25
CA ASP A 87 -19.92 0.56 14.46
C ASP A 87 -18.62 1.37 14.46
N PHE A 88 -17.55 0.80 15.01
CA PHE A 88 -16.24 1.42 14.99
C PHE A 88 -15.69 1.44 13.56
N MET A 89 -15.74 0.31 12.85
CA MET A 89 -15.27 0.21 11.47
C MET A 89 -16.00 1.17 10.54
N ASN A 90 -17.31 1.25 10.62
CA ASN A 90 -18.14 2.15 9.82
C ASN A 90 -17.70 3.61 9.99
N ARG A 91 -17.50 4.05 11.24
CA ARG A 91 -16.97 5.40 11.55
C ARG A 91 -15.54 5.61 11.06
N MET A 92 -14.70 4.58 11.09
CA MET A 92 -13.35 4.69 10.56
C MET A 92 -13.36 4.84 9.04
N PHE A 93 -14.19 4.07 8.33
CA PHE A 93 -14.29 4.16 6.88
C PHE A 93 -14.82 5.51 6.41
N GLU A 94 -15.78 6.12 7.11
CA GLU A 94 -16.21 7.50 6.81
C GLU A 94 -15.04 8.51 6.80
N VAL A 95 -14.02 8.28 7.63
CA VAL A 95 -12.81 9.12 7.69
C VAL A 95 -11.77 8.72 6.65
N LEU A 96 -11.62 7.42 6.39
CA LEU A 96 -10.56 6.88 5.53
C LEU A 96 -10.90 6.90 4.04
N THR A 97 -12.17 6.78 3.66
CA THR A 97 -12.62 6.70 2.27
C THR A 97 -12.03 7.79 1.36
N PRO A 98 -11.96 9.08 1.77
CA PRO A 98 -11.37 10.13 0.94
C PRO A 98 -9.87 9.92 0.63
N PHE A 99 -9.17 9.13 1.45
CA PHE A 99 -7.71 8.96 1.40
C PHE A 99 -7.28 7.57 0.94
N MET A 100 -8.20 6.70 0.52
CA MET A 100 -7.90 5.29 0.16
C MET A 100 -6.80 5.12 -0.91
N LYS A 101 -6.57 6.12 -1.76
CA LYS A 101 -5.47 6.11 -2.73
C LYS A 101 -4.09 6.29 -2.08
N ASN A 102 -4.04 7.04 -0.98
CA ASN A 102 -2.82 7.49 -0.30
C ASN A 102 -2.51 6.67 0.96
N ILE A 103 -3.42 5.81 1.39
CA ILE A 103 -3.25 4.95 2.56
C ILE A 103 -3.16 3.47 2.13
N ASP A 104 -2.38 2.71 2.89
CA ASP A 104 -2.38 1.25 2.89
C ASP A 104 -2.98 0.81 4.23
N TYR A 105 -4.22 0.32 4.20
CA TYR A 105 -4.95 -0.02 5.42
C TYR A 105 -5.11 -1.53 5.59
N ASN A 106 -4.92 -2.00 6.81
CA ASN A 106 -5.06 -3.40 7.18
C ASN A 106 -5.90 -3.54 8.44
N THR A 107 -6.71 -4.58 8.53
CA THR A 107 -7.43 -4.90 9.78
C THR A 107 -6.69 -6.01 10.51
N LYS A 108 -6.35 -5.77 11.78
CA LYS A 108 -5.56 -6.66 12.62
C LYS A 108 -6.33 -7.06 13.86
N ASN A 109 -6.03 -8.24 14.40
CA ASN A 109 -6.68 -8.72 15.61
C ASN A 109 -6.10 -8.01 16.85
N LEU A 110 -6.96 -7.38 17.65
CA LEU A 110 -6.62 -6.74 18.92
C LEU A 110 -6.04 -7.72 19.95
N ASN A 111 -6.33 -9.02 19.83
CA ASN A 111 -5.81 -10.07 20.72
C ASN A 111 -4.48 -10.68 20.25
N SER A 112 -3.87 -10.12 19.20
CA SER A 112 -2.56 -10.55 18.66
C SER A 112 -1.39 -10.19 19.57
N GLU A 113 -0.25 -10.88 19.41
CA GLU A 113 1.00 -10.54 20.09
C GLU A 113 1.50 -9.13 19.73
N GLU A 114 1.31 -8.71 18.48
CA GLU A 114 1.63 -7.37 18.00
C GLU A 114 0.85 -6.30 18.79
N ALA A 115 -0.46 -6.49 18.95
CA ALA A 115 -1.30 -5.56 19.72
C ALA A 115 -0.88 -5.47 21.20
N ARG A 116 -0.45 -6.58 21.81
CA ARG A 116 0.09 -6.59 23.18
C ARG A 116 1.40 -5.81 23.29
N LYS A 117 2.32 -5.98 22.33
CA LYS A 117 3.60 -5.23 22.27
C LYS A 117 3.35 -3.72 22.16
N LEU A 118 2.31 -3.33 21.40
CA LEU A 118 1.87 -1.95 21.24
C LEU A 118 0.99 -1.43 22.39
N LYS A 119 0.69 -2.24 23.41
CA LYS A 119 -0.17 -1.89 24.56
C LYS A 119 -1.54 -1.36 24.13
N LEU A 120 -2.17 -2.08 23.20
CA LEU A 120 -3.53 -1.78 22.71
C LEU A 120 -4.55 -2.52 23.58
N TYR A 121 -5.58 -1.82 24.06
CA TYR A 121 -6.57 -2.34 25.03
C TYR A 121 -8.02 -2.12 24.59
N GLY A 122 -8.25 -1.66 23.36
CA GLY A 122 -9.57 -1.40 22.80
C GLY A 122 -9.46 -1.05 21.32
N ASN A 123 -10.60 -0.98 20.63
CA ASN A 123 -10.67 -0.66 19.21
C ASN A 123 -9.88 0.62 18.93
N CYS A 124 -8.91 0.52 18.03
CA CYS A 124 -8.05 1.64 17.73
C CYS A 124 -7.42 1.52 16.34
N VAL A 125 -6.99 2.66 15.81
CA VAL A 125 -6.18 2.74 14.60
C VAL A 125 -4.76 3.12 14.97
N VAL A 126 -3.79 2.46 14.36
CA VAL A 126 -2.37 2.74 14.50
C VAL A 126 -1.83 3.17 13.14
N VAL A 127 -1.35 4.40 13.06
CA VAL A 127 -0.74 4.96 11.86
C VAL A 127 0.78 4.85 11.95
N ASN A 128 1.42 4.35 10.89
CA ASN A 128 2.86 4.11 10.80
C ASN A 128 3.44 3.28 11.97
N GLY A 129 2.63 2.38 12.55
CA GLY A 129 3.05 1.52 13.66
C GLY A 129 3.34 2.24 14.98
N LYS A 130 3.02 3.54 15.09
CA LYS A 130 3.38 4.36 16.27
C LYS A 130 2.23 5.23 16.77
N ILE A 131 1.50 5.89 15.88
CA ILE A 131 0.51 6.90 16.25
C ILE A 131 -0.83 6.22 16.47
N LYS A 132 -1.27 6.16 17.72
CA LYS A 132 -2.52 5.50 18.11
C LYS A 132 -3.69 6.48 18.15
N PHE A 133 -4.82 6.07 17.58
CA PHE A 133 -6.10 6.77 17.59
C PHE A 133 -7.18 5.85 18.14
N THR A 134 -7.87 6.26 19.20
CA THR A 134 -8.99 5.51 19.78
C THR A 134 -10.36 6.08 19.40
N SER A 135 -10.39 7.14 18.59
CA SER A 135 -11.60 7.83 18.16
C SER A 135 -11.46 8.28 16.71
N SER A 136 -12.54 8.15 15.93
CA SER A 136 -12.63 8.62 14.55
C SER A 136 -12.47 10.13 14.44
N TYR A 137 -12.88 10.90 15.45
CA TYR A 137 -12.72 12.36 15.49
C TYR A 137 -11.23 12.76 15.47
N LEU A 138 -10.42 12.13 16.33
CA LEU A 138 -8.98 12.41 16.40
C LEU A 138 -8.26 11.98 15.12
N LEU A 139 -8.70 10.86 14.51
CA LEU A 139 -8.16 10.45 13.23
C LEU A 139 -8.51 11.47 12.14
N LYS A 140 -9.77 11.92 12.07
CA LYS A 140 -10.23 12.89 11.06
C LYS A 140 -9.46 14.20 11.12
N ASP A 141 -9.15 14.66 12.34
CA ASP A 141 -8.38 15.88 12.56
C ASP A 141 -6.90 15.74 12.16
N LYS A 142 -6.25 14.63 12.54
CA LYS A 142 -4.80 14.46 12.34
C LYS A 142 -4.40 13.81 11.02
N LEU A 143 -5.23 12.96 10.44
CA LEU A 143 -4.91 12.21 9.23
C LEU A 143 -4.53 13.11 8.05
N PRO A 144 -5.21 14.25 7.78
CA PRO A 144 -4.77 15.17 6.73
C PRO A 144 -3.35 15.71 6.94
N ASN A 145 -3.00 16.05 8.18
CA ASN A 145 -1.67 16.55 8.50
C ASN A 145 -0.60 15.46 8.36
N LEU A 146 -0.90 14.23 8.78
CA LEU A 146 0.00 13.08 8.61
C LEU A 146 0.25 12.72 7.13
N LEU A 147 -0.77 12.93 6.28
CA LEU A 147 -0.61 12.74 4.84
C LEU A 147 0.23 13.86 4.22
N LYS A 148 0.04 15.13 4.64
CA LYS A 148 0.89 16.26 4.21
C LYS A 148 2.35 16.10 4.64
N GLU A 149 2.61 15.64 5.86
CA GLU A 149 3.97 15.36 6.35
C GLU A 149 4.70 14.30 5.53
N LYS A 150 3.94 13.43 4.85
CA LYS A 150 4.46 12.37 3.99
C LYS A 150 4.45 12.70 2.49
N ASP A 151 4.04 13.92 2.12
CA ASP A 151 3.87 14.38 0.73
C ASP A 151 2.84 13.54 -0.06
N LEU A 152 1.74 13.18 0.61
CA LEU A 152 0.66 12.33 0.07
C LEU A 152 -0.68 13.05 -0.12
N MET A 153 -0.66 14.39 -0.13
CA MET A 153 -1.84 15.26 -0.33
C MET A 153 -1.60 16.29 -1.41
#